data_AF-A0A6I1F0N5-F1
#
_entry.id   AF-A0A6I1F0N5-F1
#
_cell.length_a   1.000
_cell.length_b   1.000
_cell.length_c   1.000
_cell.angle_alpha   90.00
_cell.angle_beta   90.00
_cell.angle_gamma   90.00
#
_symmetry.space_group_name_H-M   'P 1'
#
loop_
_entity.id
_entity.type
_entity.pdbx_description
1 polymer ?
#
loop_
_entity_poly.entity_id
_entity_poly.type
_entity_poly.pdbx_seq_one_letter_code
_entity_poly.pdbx_strand_id
1 'polypeptide(L)'
;MGIMVRDALGIGALTNGKLLAGHEGLNNIINHVSVIEVPDAHEWFRGNELFLTAFYTIQNDISAQLKLITHLSEKKSAALGICYPGLY
;
A
#
# COMPACT_ATOMS: atom_id res chain seq x y z
N MET A 1 -13.85 13.56 0.06
CA MET A 1 -14.44 12.61 -0.92
C MET A 1 -13.36 11.61 -1.27
N GLY A 2 -13.62 10.30 -1.15
CA GLY A 2 -12.65 9.25 -1.50
C GLY A 2 -13.06 8.51 -2.78
N ILE A 3 -12.15 7.73 -3.37
CA ILE A 3 -12.39 6.89 -4.55
C ILE A 3 -12.21 5.42 -4.18
N MET A 4 -12.79 4.48 -4.94
CA MET A 4 -12.54 3.06 -4.68
C MET A 4 -11.16 2.64 -5.21
N VAL A 5 -10.55 1.63 -4.61
CA VAL A 5 -9.28 1.04 -5.09
C VAL A 5 -9.38 0.65 -6.56
N ARG A 6 -10.49 0.02 -6.98
CA ARG A 6 -10.72 -0.35 -8.38
C ARG A 6 -10.68 0.84 -9.34
N ASP A 7 -11.17 2.00 -8.92
CA ASP A 7 -11.19 3.21 -9.74
C ASP A 7 -9.78 3.80 -9.81
N ALA A 8 -9.03 3.77 -8.70
CA ALA A 8 -7.66 4.23 -8.62
C ALA A 8 -6.71 3.46 -9.56
N LEU A 9 -6.93 2.14 -9.74
CA LEU A 9 -6.18 1.32 -10.70
C LEU A 9 -6.34 1.78 -12.17
N GLY A 10 -7.38 2.58 -12.46
CA GLY A 10 -7.59 3.19 -13.77
C GLY A 10 -6.92 4.56 -13.96
N ILE A 11 -6.17 5.07 -12.98
CA ILE A 11 -5.68 6.46 -12.98
C ILE A 11 -4.16 6.52 -13.16
N GLY A 12 -3.72 7.27 -14.18
CA GLY A 12 -2.32 7.66 -14.35
C GLY A 12 -1.35 6.47 -14.34
N ALA A 13 -0.28 6.54 -13.55
CA ALA A 13 0.72 5.48 -13.49
C ALA A 13 0.22 4.16 -12.85
N LEU A 14 -0.90 4.20 -12.09
CA LEU A 14 -1.45 3.00 -11.46
C LEU A 14 -2.03 2.01 -12.48
N THR A 15 -2.34 2.45 -13.71
CA THR A 15 -2.78 1.57 -14.81
C THR A 15 -1.72 0.55 -15.21
N ASN A 16 -0.44 0.84 -14.92
CA ASN A 16 0.68 -0.07 -15.18
C ASN A 16 0.90 -1.04 -14.02
N GLY A 17 0.21 -0.82 -12.89
CA GLY A 17 0.25 -1.70 -11.73
C GLY A 17 -0.52 -2.98 -11.98
N LYS A 18 -0.08 -4.06 -11.32
CA LYS A 18 -0.78 -5.34 -11.32
C LYS A 18 -1.30 -5.62 -9.92
N LEU A 19 -2.57 -6.00 -9.81
CA LEU A 19 -3.12 -6.51 -8.55
C LEU A 19 -2.53 -7.90 -8.28
N LEU A 20 -1.77 -8.03 -7.19
CA LEU A 20 -1.13 -9.29 -6.80
C LEU A 20 -1.97 -10.08 -5.80
N ALA A 21 -2.69 -9.39 -4.92
CA ALA A 21 -3.50 -9.98 -3.85
C ALA A 21 -4.61 -9.01 -3.41
N GLY A 22 -5.47 -9.44 -2.48
CA GLY A 22 -6.47 -8.56 -1.87
C GLY A 22 -7.64 -8.17 -2.78
N HIS A 23 -8.05 -9.06 -3.69
CA HIS A 23 -9.15 -8.82 -4.65
C HIS A 23 -10.46 -8.39 -3.97
N GLU A 24 -10.76 -8.90 -2.78
CA GLU A 24 -11.94 -8.52 -2.00
C GLU A 24 -11.90 -7.06 -1.53
N GLY A 25 -10.71 -6.45 -1.45
CA GLY A 25 -10.48 -5.05 -1.07
C GLY A 25 -10.65 -4.04 -2.20
N LEU A 26 -11.04 -4.45 -3.41
CA LEU A 26 -11.19 -3.53 -4.56
C LEU A 26 -12.26 -2.45 -4.34
N ASN A 27 -13.21 -2.70 -3.45
CA ASN A 27 -14.26 -1.74 -3.08
C ASN A 27 -13.88 -0.88 -1.85
N ASN A 28 -12.67 -1.04 -1.29
CA ASN A 28 -12.19 -0.18 -0.22
C ASN A 28 -12.11 1.27 -0.71
N ILE A 29 -12.44 2.21 0.18
CA ILE A 29 -12.37 3.64 -0.11
C ILE A 29 -10.97 4.15 0.23
N ILE A 30 -10.34 4.82 -0.73
CA ILE A 30 -9.11 5.58 -0.55
C ILE A 30 -9.49 7.02 -0.24
N ASN A 31 -9.14 7.47 0.97
CA ASN A 31 -9.29 8.85 1.42
C ASN A 31 -7.98 9.63 1.38
N HIS A 32 -6.85 8.94 1.54
CA HIS A 32 -5.52 9.55 1.58
C HIS A 32 -4.52 8.69 0.79
N VAL A 33 -3.42 9.32 0.38
CA VAL A 33 -2.28 8.64 -0.24
C VAL A 33 -1.05 9.00 0.58
N SER A 34 -0.28 7.99 0.98
CA SER A 34 0.87 8.14 1.85
C SER A 34 2.04 7.30 1.32
N VAL A 35 3.27 7.80 1.47
CA VAL A 35 4.48 7.08 1.08
C VAL A 35 5.19 6.60 2.33
N ILE A 36 5.55 5.31 2.39
CA ILE A 36 6.28 4.71 3.52
C ILE A 36 7.68 4.34 3.06
N GLU A 37 8.68 4.96 3.68
CA GLU A 37 10.08 4.55 3.56
C GLU A 37 10.64 3.98 4.87
N VAL A 38 10.01 4.30 6.02
CA VAL A 38 10.43 3.83 7.35
C VAL A 38 9.29 3.00 7.97
N PRO A 39 9.55 1.74 8.36
CA PRO A 39 8.52 0.82 8.87
C PRO A 39 7.89 1.27 10.20
N ASP A 40 8.57 2.12 10.98
CA ASP A 40 8.08 2.61 12.27
C ASP A 40 7.03 3.73 12.16
N ALA A 41 6.64 4.15 10.95
CA ALA A 41 5.66 5.23 10.76
C ALA A 41 4.20 4.87 11.11
N HIS A 42 3.96 3.68 11.67
CA HIS A 42 2.64 3.10 11.92
C HIS A 42 1.75 3.90 12.88
N GLU A 43 2.32 4.73 13.75
CA GLU A 43 1.56 5.60 14.66
C GLU A 43 0.81 6.73 13.93
N TRP A 44 1.23 7.08 12.71
CA TRP A 44 0.64 8.18 11.93
C TRP A 44 -0.39 7.72 10.90
N PHE A 45 -0.70 6.41 10.86
CA PHE A 45 -1.67 5.88 9.90
C PHE A 45 -3.09 6.32 10.27
N ARG A 46 -3.75 6.97 9.31
CA ARG A 46 -5.10 7.52 9.40
C ARG A 46 -6.17 6.50 9.02
N GLY A 47 -5.76 5.43 8.33
CA GLY A 47 -6.68 4.45 7.75
C GLY A 47 -7.31 4.95 6.45
N ASN A 48 -7.90 4.03 5.69
CA ASN A 48 -8.40 4.28 4.33
C ASN A 48 -7.34 4.92 3.42
N GLU A 49 -6.08 4.56 3.60
CA GLU A 49 -4.97 5.12 2.83
C GLU A 49 -4.53 4.15 1.73
N LEU A 50 -4.12 4.69 0.60
CA LEU A 50 -3.27 3.99 -0.35
C LEU A 50 -1.82 4.26 0.05
N PHE A 51 -1.13 3.23 0.52
CA PHE A 51 0.30 3.34 0.80
C PHE A 51 1.13 2.98 -0.42
N LEU A 52 2.18 3.76 -0.67
CA LEU A 52 3.20 3.46 -1.67
C LEU A 52 4.53 3.21 -0.98
N THR A 53 5.23 2.15 -1.36
CA THR A 53 6.55 1.84 -0.80
C THR A 53 7.40 1.09 -1.81
N ALA A 54 8.72 1.27 -1.75
CA ALA A 54 9.68 0.42 -2.45
C ALA A 54 10.24 -0.69 -1.54
N PHE A 55 9.85 -0.74 -0.26
CA PHE A 55 10.45 -1.58 0.79
C PHE A 55 11.98 -1.48 0.89
N TYR A 56 12.59 -0.40 0.40
CA TYR A 56 14.04 -0.29 0.26
C TYR A 56 14.80 -0.58 1.57
N THR A 57 14.32 -0.02 2.69
CA THR A 57 14.92 -0.20 4.02
C THR A 57 14.81 -1.63 4.57
N ILE A 58 13.86 -2.43 4.06
CA ILE A 58 13.55 -3.78 4.51
C ILE A 58 13.56 -4.79 3.36
N GLN A 59 14.25 -4.49 2.25
CA GLN A 59 14.17 -5.27 1.01
C GLN A 59 14.63 -6.73 1.19
N ASN A 60 15.61 -6.94 2.09
CA ASN A 60 16.17 -8.26 2.41
C ASN A 60 15.56 -8.87 3.68
N ASP A 61 14.54 -8.24 4.27
CA ASP A 61 13.90 -8.68 5.51
C ASP A 61 12.41 -8.96 5.27
N ILE A 62 12.12 -10.20 4.89
CA ILE A 62 10.75 -10.68 4.66
C ILE A 62 9.91 -10.57 5.94
N SER A 63 10.49 -10.82 7.11
CA SER A 63 9.78 -10.74 8.38
C SER A 63 9.33 -9.30 8.68
N ALA A 64 10.18 -8.32 8.41
CA ALA A 64 9.82 -6.90 8.54
C ALA A 64 8.76 -6.49 7.50
N GLN A 65 8.85 -6.96 6.25
CA GLN A 65 7.83 -6.69 5.23
C GLN A 65 6.46 -7.24 5.65
N LEU A 66 6.42 -8.49 6.11
CA LEU A 66 5.19 -9.12 6.61
C LEU A 66 4.62 -8.35 7.80
N LYS A 67 5.46 -7.96 8.76
CA LYS A 67 5.04 -7.17 9.92
C LYS A 67 4.40 -5.84 9.51
N LEU A 68 5.00 -5.14 8.54
CA LEU A 68 4.43 -3.90 8.01
C LEU A 68 3.08 -4.14 7.33
N ILE A 69 2.96 -5.18 6.49
CA ILE A 69 1.69 -5.55 5.85
C ILE A 69 0.61 -5.86 6.90
N THR A 70 0.95 -6.58 7.98
CA THR A 70 0.04 -6.85 9.09
C THR A 70 -0.43 -5.56 9.77
N HIS A 71 0.48 -4.65 10.11
CA HIS A 71 0.11 -3.37 10.72
C HIS A 71 -0.78 -2.52 9.81
N LEU A 72 -0.52 -2.53 8.49
CA LEU A 72 -1.35 -1.82 7.51
C LEU A 72 -2.78 -2.38 7.48
N SER A 73 -2.92 -3.70 7.56
CA SER A 73 -4.24 -4.36 7.63
C SER A 73 -4.98 -3.99 8.92
N GLU A 74 -4.30 -4.04 10.07
CA GLU A 74 -4.86 -3.69 11.39
C GLU A 74 -5.34 -2.23 11.45
N LYS A 75 -4.63 -1.31 10.77
CA LYS A 75 -4.98 0.10 10.67
C LYS A 75 -6.00 0.41 9.57
N LYS A 76 -6.59 -0.62 8.94
CA LYS A 76 -7.59 -0.48 7.87
C LYS A 76 -7.07 0.34 6.69
N SER A 77 -5.82 0.08 6.28
CA SER A 77 -5.31 0.58 5.00
C SER A 77 -6.22 0.15 3.85
N ALA A 78 -6.44 1.04 2.88
CA ALA A 78 -7.27 0.73 1.73
C ALA A 78 -6.54 -0.15 0.73
N ALA A 79 -5.25 0.13 0.48
CA ALA A 79 -4.39 -0.59 -0.45
C ALA A 79 -2.90 -0.35 -0.18
N LEU A 80 -2.05 -1.25 -0.70
CA LEU A 80 -0.60 -1.12 -0.71
C LEU A 80 -0.08 -1.28 -2.14
N GLY A 81 0.65 -0.28 -2.63
CA GLY A 81 1.37 -0.29 -3.89
C GLY A 81 2.86 -0.49 -3.67
N ILE A 82 3.43 -1.50 -4.32
CA ILE A 82 4.87 -1.75 -4.31
C ILE A 82 5.48 -1.13 -5.57
N CYS A 83 6.34 -0.14 -5.37
CA CYS A 83 7.07 0.55 -6.42
C CYS A 83 8.40 -0.15 -6.71
N TYR A 84 8.82 -0.12 -7.97
CA TYR A 84 10.11 -0.66 -8.42
C TYR A 84 10.35 -2.15 -8.08
N PRO A 85 9.34 -3.05 -8.22
CA PRO A 85 9.57 -4.46 -7.95
C PRO A 85 10.67 -5.01 -8.89
N GLY A 86 11.72 -5.60 -8.32
CA GLY A 86 12.83 -6.22 -9.06
C GLY A 86 13.92 -5.28 -9.56
N LEU A 87 13.90 -3.99 -9.19
CA LEU A 87 15.00 -3.05 -9.48
C LEU A 87 16.15 -3.12 -8.46
N TYR A 88 16.01 -3.92 -7.40
CA TYR A 88 16.99 -4.12 -6.33
C TYR A 88 16.95 -5.56 -5.83
#